data_AF-A0A3S5CWS9-F1
#
_entry.id   AF-A0A3S5CWS9-F1
#
_cell.length_a   1.000
_cell.length_b   1.000
_cell.length_c   1.000
_cell.angle_alpha   90.00
_cell.angle_beta   90.00
_cell.angle_gamma   90.00
#
_symmetry.space_group_name_H-M   'P 1'
#
loop_
_entity.id
_entity.type
_entity.pdbx_description
1 polymer ?
#
loop_
_entity_poly.entity_id
_entity_poly.type
_entity_poly.pdbx_seq_one_letter_code
_entity_poly.pdbx_strand_id
1 'polypeptide(L)'
;MLDLIYDIVGYNDAGQKCHPFKGKQGTKKGFYSYTLLNDNKTFKPITETELRKKIEDGHFTGVGRIRMIPEGTTKTSGAGALSVHSYLGKRLV
;
A
#
# COMPACT_ATOMS: atom_id res chain seq x y z
N MET A 1 11.56 3.38 -13.43
CA MET A 1 11.40 3.72 -12.00
C MET A 1 10.12 3.10 -11.45
N LEU A 2 9.92 3.04 -10.13
CA LEU A 2 8.64 2.66 -9.51
C LEU A 2 8.01 3.93 -8.95
N ASP A 3 6.69 4.10 -9.14
CA ASP A 3 5.97 5.24 -8.59
C ASP A 3 5.46 4.89 -7.19
N LEU A 4 6.12 5.43 -6.18
CA LEU A 4 5.89 5.11 -4.77
C LEU A 4 5.26 6.27 -4.02
N ILE A 5 4.49 5.96 -2.97
CA ILE A 5 4.00 6.93 -2.00
C ILE A 5 4.79 6.77 -0.70
N TYR A 6 5.71 7.69 -0.42
CA TYR A 6 6.65 7.54 0.70
C TYR A 6 6.07 7.89 2.07
N ASP A 7 5.01 8.70 2.12
CA ASP A 7 4.35 9.11 3.35
C ASP A 7 3.29 8.12 3.84
N ILE A 8 3.00 7.07 3.07
CA ILE A 8 2.24 5.88 3.51
C ILE A 8 3.26 4.77 3.76
N VAL A 9 3.27 4.26 4.99
CA VAL A 9 4.28 3.29 5.44
C VAL A 9 3.60 2.06 6.03
N GLY A 10 4.08 0.88 5.62
CA GLY A 10 3.84 -0.40 6.28
C GLY A 10 5.16 -1.10 6.58
N TYR A 11 5.08 -2.21 7.32
CA TYR A 11 6.23 -3.07 7.61
C TYR A 11 5.91 -4.50 7.20
N ASN A 12 6.87 -5.17 6.55
CA ASN A 12 6.76 -6.59 6.26
C ASN A 12 7.24 -7.43 7.46
N ASP A 13 7.11 -8.76 7.35
CA ASP A 13 7.49 -9.69 8.42
C ASP A 13 8.99 -9.65 8.76
N ALA A 14 9.83 -9.15 7.85
CA ALA A 14 11.26 -8.93 8.08
C ALA A 14 11.57 -7.57 8.76
N GLY A 15 10.56 -6.79 9.15
CA GLY A 15 10.72 -5.47 9.74
C GLY A 15 11.16 -4.38 8.77
N GLN A 16 11.12 -4.64 7.45
CA GLN A 16 11.51 -3.66 6.44
C GLN A 16 10.39 -2.66 6.20
N LYS A 17 10.77 -1.38 6.12
CA LYS A 17 9.87 -0.29 5.75
C LYS A 17 9.41 -0.45 4.30
N CYS A 18 8.10 -0.38 4.08
CA CYS A 18 7.49 -0.63 2.78
C CYS A 18 6.56 0.51 2.37
N HIS A 19 6.43 0.71 1.06
CA HIS A 19 5.65 1.79 0.45
C HIS A 19 4.68 1.28 -0.62
N PRO A 20 3.48 1.86 -0.74
CA PRO A 20 2.59 1.59 -1.87
C PRO A 20 3.25 1.93 -3.20
N PHE A 21 2.92 1.15 -4.23
CA PHE A 21 3.43 1.36 -5.58
C PHE A 21 2.32 1.30 -6.63
N LYS A 22 2.47 2.05 -7.74
CA LYS A 22 1.57 1.92 -8.89
C LYS A 22 1.86 0.66 -9.69
N GLY A 23 0.80 -0.02 -10.12
CA GLY A 23 0.89 -1.10 -11.07
C GLY A 23 1.51 -0.61 -12.40
N LYS A 24 2.34 -1.43 -13.02
CA LYS A 24 3.00 -1.12 -14.30
C LYS A 24 2.27 -1.66 -15.52
N GLN A 25 1.38 -2.62 -15.33
CA GLN A 25 0.76 -3.40 -16.40
C GLN A 25 -0.67 -3.83 -16.02
N GLY A 26 -1.44 -4.26 -17.02
CA GLY A 26 -2.82 -4.75 -16.87
C GLY A 26 -3.81 -3.68 -16.43
N THR A 27 -4.96 -4.11 -15.90
CA THR A 27 -6.04 -3.23 -15.43
C THR A 27 -5.66 -2.35 -14.23
N LYS A 28 -4.51 -2.61 -13.61
CA LYS A 28 -3.97 -1.87 -12.47
C LYS A 28 -2.85 -0.90 -12.87
N LYS A 29 -2.56 -0.75 -14.16
CA LYS A 29 -1.53 0.17 -14.66
C LYS A 29 -1.87 1.61 -14.23
N GLY A 30 -0.95 2.27 -13.54
CA GLY A 30 -1.12 3.65 -13.06
C GLY A 30 -1.91 3.79 -11.75
N PHE A 31 -2.40 2.69 -11.17
CA PHE A 31 -3.18 2.67 -9.93
C PHE A 31 -2.42 1.96 -8.81
N TYR A 32 -2.72 2.32 -7.57
CA TYR A 32 -2.36 1.53 -6.39
C TYR A 32 -3.34 0.36 -6.23
N SER A 33 -3.01 -0.60 -5.38
CA SER A 33 -3.87 -1.75 -5.12
C SER A 33 -4.13 -1.90 -3.63
N TYR A 34 -5.41 -1.98 -3.25
CA TYR A 34 -5.83 -2.16 -1.87
C TYR A 34 -6.93 -3.22 -1.75
N THR A 35 -7.13 -3.72 -0.55
CA THR A 35 -8.31 -4.48 -0.14
C THR A 35 -8.73 -4.03 1.26
N LEU A 36 -10.03 -4.09 1.53
CA LEU A 36 -10.60 -3.87 2.88
C LEU A 36 -11.03 -5.19 3.53
N LEU A 37 -10.65 -6.31 2.93
CA LEU A 37 -10.86 -7.64 3.45
C LEU A 37 -9.52 -8.19 3.92
N ASN A 38 -9.55 -9.08 4.91
CA ASN A 38 -8.35 -9.78 5.36
C ASN A 38 -7.99 -10.92 4.39
N ASP A 39 -7.71 -10.59 3.13
CA ASP A 39 -7.34 -11.55 2.10
C ASP A 39 -6.22 -11.03 1.18
N ASN A 40 -5.69 -11.95 0.37
CA ASN A 40 -4.63 -11.66 -0.60
C ASN A 40 -5.12 -11.72 -2.06
N LYS A 41 -6.43 -11.68 -2.29
CA LYS A 41 -7.06 -11.96 -3.60
C LYS A 41 -7.87 -10.78 -4.14
N THR A 42 -8.57 -10.03 -3.28
CA THR A 42 -9.60 -9.06 -3.67
C THR A 42 -9.06 -7.63 -3.85
N PHE A 43 -7.88 -7.51 -4.47
CA PHE A 43 -7.26 -6.21 -4.67
C PHE A 43 -7.93 -5.39 -5.77
N LYS A 44 -8.43 -4.22 -5.39
CA LYS A 44 -9.04 -3.24 -6.29
C LYS A 44 -8.02 -2.14 -6.66
N PRO A 45 -8.05 -1.64 -7.91
CA PRO A 45 -7.29 -0.44 -8.27
C PRO A 45 -7.84 0.78 -7.54
N ILE A 46 -6.98 1.74 -7.19
CA ILE A 46 -7.34 3.00 -6.55
C ILE A 46 -6.36 4.11 -6.93
N THR A 47 -6.86 5.34 -7.07
CA THR A 47 -5.99 6.51 -7.28
C THR A 47 -5.27 6.91 -5.99
N GLU A 48 -4.24 7.74 -6.09
CA GLU A 48 -3.54 8.25 -4.92
C GLU A 48 -4.47 9.07 -4.02
N THR A 49 -5.25 10.00 -4.60
CA THR A 49 -6.18 10.86 -3.87
C THR A 49 -7.22 10.05 -3.10
N GLU A 50 -7.83 9.06 -3.74
CA GLU A 50 -8.82 8.19 -3.07
C GLU A 50 -8.19 7.31 -2.00
N LEU A 51 -6.95 6.83 -2.22
CA LEU A 51 -6.23 6.02 -1.24
C LEU A 51 -5.96 6.83 0.04
N ARG A 52 -5.48 8.07 -0.11
CA ARG A 52 -5.24 9.00 0.99
C ARG A 52 -6.52 9.27 1.76
N LYS A 53 -7.61 9.60 1.06
CA LYS A 53 -8.92 9.79 1.68
C LYS A 53 -9.37 8.57 2.49
N LYS A 54 -9.20 7.36 1.96
CA LYS A 54 -9.55 6.13 2.70
C LYS A 54 -8.71 5.90 3.95
N ILE A 55 -7.43 6.30 3.93
CA ILE A 55 -6.56 6.25 5.10
C ILE A 55 -7.05 7.25 6.16
N GLU A 56 -7.38 8.47 5.74
CA GLU A 56 -7.91 9.53 6.62
C GLU A 56 -9.27 9.15 7.22
N ASP A 57 -10.12 8.47 6.45
CA ASP A 57 -11.41 7.91 6.88
C ASP A 57 -11.25 6.67 7.78
N GLY A 58 -10.03 6.21 8.06
CA GLY A 58 -9.76 5.10 8.99
C GLY A 58 -9.96 3.70 8.44
N HIS A 59 -10.11 3.51 7.11
CA HIS A 59 -10.37 2.18 6.54
C HIS A 59 -9.21 1.17 6.69
N PHE A 60 -8.02 1.62 7.10
CA PHE A 60 -6.80 0.80 7.20
C PHE A 60 -6.31 0.57 8.65
N THR A 61 -7.06 1.00 9.67
CA THR A 61 -6.72 0.73 11.09
C THR A 61 -7.09 -0.69 11.53
N GLY A 62 -7.92 -1.40 10.75
CA GLY A 62 -8.30 -2.79 10.99
C GLY A 62 -7.72 -3.76 9.96
N VAL A 63 -8.61 -4.40 9.20
CA VAL A 63 -8.26 -5.46 8.23
C VAL A 63 -7.78 -4.94 6.87
N GLY A 64 -7.82 -3.63 6.64
CA GLY A 64 -7.44 -3.03 5.36
C GLY A 64 -5.96 -3.23 5.04
N ARG A 65 -5.66 -3.61 3.79
CA ARG A 65 -4.29 -3.84 3.31
C ARG A 65 -4.03 -3.15 1.97
N ILE A 66 -2.78 -2.75 1.76
CA ILE A 66 -2.28 -2.16 0.52
C ILE A 66 -1.14 -3.01 -0.02
N ARG A 67 -1.03 -3.11 -1.36
CA ARG A 67 0.15 -3.69 -2.00
C ARG A 67 1.32 -2.72 -1.87
N MET A 68 2.33 -3.15 -1.11
CA MET A 68 3.52 -2.36 -0.83
C MET A 68 4.78 -3.14 -1.15
N ILE A 69 5.89 -2.45 -1.35
CA ILE A 69 7.22 -3.04 -1.56
C ILE A 69 8.24 -2.45 -0.57
N PRO A 70 9.29 -3.20 -0.21
CA PRO A 70 10.38 -2.67 0.59
C PRO A 70 11.04 -1.45 -0.05
N GLU A 71 11.40 -0.47 0.78
CA GLU A 71 12.16 0.71 0.38
C GLU A 71 13.48 0.31 -0.32
N GLY A 72 13.87 1.06 -1.35
CA GLY A 72 15.09 0.80 -2.12
C GLY A 72 14.99 -0.30 -3.18
N THR A 73 13.88 -1.05 -3.27
CA THR A 73 13.72 -2.06 -4.31
C THR A 73 13.37 -1.46 -5.68
N THR A 74 13.82 -2.11 -6.75
CA THR A 74 13.55 -1.71 -8.14
C THR A 74 12.52 -2.60 -8.84
N LYS A 75 12.09 -3.68 -8.19
CA LYS A 75 11.18 -4.70 -8.74
C LYS A 75 9.96 -4.91 -7.84
N THR A 76 8.84 -5.29 -8.43
CA THR A 76 7.58 -5.53 -7.70
C THR A 76 7.41 -6.98 -7.23
N SER A 77 8.38 -7.86 -7.49
CA SER A 77 8.33 -9.28 -7.12
C SER A 77 8.33 -9.51 -5.60
N GLY A 78 8.87 -8.59 -4.82
CA GLY A 78 8.84 -8.60 -3.35
C GLY A 78 7.62 -7.92 -2.74
N ALA A 79 6.58 -7.63 -3.53
CA ALA A 79 5.42 -6.90 -3.03
C ALA A 79 4.57 -7.75 -2.07
N GLY A 80 4.24 -7.16 -0.92
CA GLY A 80 3.40 -7.73 0.13
C GLY A 80 2.06 -7.00 0.26
N ALA A 81 1.06 -7.68 0.82
CA ALA A 81 -0.20 -7.07 1.25
C ALA A 81 -0.08 -6.65 2.72
N LEU A 82 0.13 -5.37 2.98
CA LEU A 82 0.50 -4.85 4.29
C LEU A 82 -0.54 -3.88 4.84
N SER A 83 -0.73 -3.91 6.15
CA SER A 83 -1.47 -2.87 6.87
C SER A 83 -0.71 -1.55 6.84
N VAL A 84 -1.43 -0.44 6.94
CA VAL A 84 -0.81 0.89 7.05
C VAL A 84 -0.42 1.12 8.50
N HIS A 85 0.88 1.26 8.74
CA HIS A 85 1.43 1.53 10.05
C HIS A 85 1.44 3.02 10.38
N SER A 86 1.83 3.85 9.40
CA SER A 86 1.84 5.30 9.57
C SER A 86 1.51 6.04 8.28
N TYR A 87 0.91 7.21 8.44
CA TYR A 87 0.57 8.14 7.38
C TYR A 87 1.03 9.55 7.75
N LEU A 88 1.76 10.22 6.86
CA LEU A 88 2.32 11.56 7.08
C LEU A 88 3.16 11.65 8.38
N GLY A 89 3.91 10.59 8.67
CA GLY A 89 4.75 10.50 9.88
C GLY A 89 3.97 10.24 11.18
N LYS A 90 2.64 10.14 11.13
CA LYS A 90 1.80 9.82 12.29
C LYS A 90 1.41 8.34 12.26
N ARG A 91 1.58 7.66 13.40
CA ARG A 91 1.15 6.27 13.55
C ARG A 91 -0.38 6.20 13.46
N LEU A 92 -0.89 5.27 12.67
CA LEU A 92 -2.30 4.91 12.68
C LEU A 92 -2.49 3.89 13.81
N VAL A 93 -3.35 4.23 14.77
CA VAL A 93 -3.60 3.44 15.99
C VAL A 93 -4.89 2.64 15.82
#